data_AF-A0A5B9T931-F1
#
_entry.id   AF-A0A5B9T931-F1
#
_cell.length_a   1.000
_cell.length_b   1.000
_cell.length_c   1.000
_cell.angle_alpha   90.00
_cell.angle_beta   90.00
_cell.angle_gamma   90.00
#
_symmetry.space_group_name_H-M   'P 1'
#
loop_
_entity.id
_entity.type
_entity.pdbx_description
1 polymer ?
#
loop_
_entity_poly.entity_id
_entity_poly.type
_entity_poly.pdbx_seq_one_letter_code
_entity_poly.pdbx_strand_id
1 'polypeptide(L)'
;MAVISKQLADAGLPNVDLTNDEIAKIHIRYMVGGRTEKVSSERLVSFEFPERPGALSRFLNHMRAEWNITLFHYRNHGADYGRILVGI
;
A
#
# COMPACT_ATOMS: atom_id res chain seq x y z
N MET A 1 6.30 -10.22 -16.38
CA MET A 1 6.34 -8.75 -16.23
C MET A 1 5.37 -8.02 -17.16
N ALA A 2 5.30 -8.34 -18.47
CA ALA A 2 4.42 -7.65 -19.43
C ALA A 2 2.89 -7.68 -19.14
N VAL A 3 2.40 -8.71 -18.43
CA VAL A 3 0.95 -8.89 -18.21
C VAL A 3 0.37 -7.84 -17.25
N ILE A 4 1.04 -7.57 -16.13
CA ILE A 4 0.53 -6.65 -15.09
C ILE A 4 0.54 -5.20 -15.61
N SER A 5 1.63 -4.78 -16.24
CA SER A 5 1.74 -3.42 -16.79
C SER A 5 0.65 -3.14 -17.83
N LYS A 6 0.38 -4.11 -18.71
CA LYS A 6 -0.72 -4.01 -19.68
C LYS A 6 -2.08 -3.94 -19.00
N GLN A 7 -2.36 -4.81 -18.02
CA GLN A 7 -3.63 -4.80 -17.29
C GLN A 7 -3.88 -3.45 -16.58
N LEU A 8 -2.85 -2.85 -16.00
CA LEU A 8 -2.95 -1.53 -15.39
C LEU A 8 -3.25 -0.45 -16.44
N ALA A 9 -2.57 -0.49 -17.58
CA ALA A 9 -2.81 0.45 -18.67
C ALA A 9 -4.23 0.32 -19.25
N ASP A 10 -4.71 -0.90 -19.47
CA ASP A 10 -6.08 -1.18 -19.95
C ASP A 10 -7.14 -0.69 -18.95
N ALA A 11 -6.80 -0.65 -17.65
CA ALA A 11 -7.65 -0.10 -16.59
C ALA A 11 -7.48 1.42 -16.40
N GLY A 12 -6.68 2.11 -17.23
CA GLY A 12 -6.44 3.55 -17.11
C GLY A 12 -5.55 3.96 -15.94
N LEU A 13 -4.74 3.04 -15.40
CA LEU A 13 -3.82 3.27 -14.29
C LEU A 13 -2.38 3.42 -14.82
N PRO A 14 -1.82 4.65 -14.86
CA PRO A 14 -0.44 4.86 -15.27
C PRO A 14 0.51 4.11 -14.36
N ASN A 15 1.52 3.46 -14.95
CA ASN A 15 2.51 2.69 -14.21
C ASN A 15 3.91 2.89 -14.80
N VAL A 16 4.92 2.67 -13.96
CA VAL A 16 6.33 2.68 -14.33
C VAL A 16 6.92 1.35 -13.89
N ASP A 17 7.59 0.64 -14.80
CA ASP A 17 8.25 -0.63 -14.48
C ASP A 17 9.59 -0.36 -13.79
N LEU A 18 9.68 -0.74 -12.52
CA LEU A 18 10.87 -0.61 -11.69
C LEU A 18 11.67 -1.93 -11.58
N THR A 19 11.37 -2.93 -12.42
CA THR A 19 12.01 -4.26 -12.35
C THR A 19 13.53 -4.22 -12.39
N ASN A 20 14.13 -3.26 -13.10
CA ASN A 20 15.58 -3.12 -13.23
C ASN A 20 16.14 -1.87 -12.51
N ASP A 21 15.36 -1.23 -11.65
CA ASP A 21 15.78 -0.06 -10.87
C ASP A 21 16.31 -0.50 -9.49
N GLU A 22 17.62 -0.57 -9.36
CA GLU A 22 18.28 -0.98 -8.10
C GLU A 22 18.11 0.05 -6.97
N ILE A 23 18.05 1.34 -7.30
CA ILE A 23 17.82 2.39 -6.28
C ILE A 23 16.43 2.23 -5.71
N ALA A 24 15.43 1.93 -6.56
CA ALA A 24 14.08 1.68 -6.11
C ALA A 24 13.99 0.46 -5.17
N LYS A 25 14.66 -0.63 -5.54
CA LYS A 25 14.69 -1.88 -4.76
C LYS A 25 15.40 -1.73 -3.42
N ILE A 26 16.51 -1.00 -3.37
CA ILE A 26 17.35 -0.90 -2.17
C ILE A 26 16.86 0.22 -1.25
N HIS A 27 16.51 1.38 -1.81
CA HIS A 27 16.24 2.59 -1.03
C HIS A 27 14.78 3.00 -1.04
N ILE A 28 14.16 3.20 -2.21
CA ILE A 28 12.85 3.85 -2.30
C ILE A 28 11.78 3.08 -1.52
N ARG A 29 11.82 1.74 -1.50
CA ARG A 29 10.89 0.91 -0.70
C ARG A 29 10.85 1.22 0.81
N TYR A 30 11.85 1.94 1.34
CA TYR A 30 11.92 2.39 2.73
C TYR A 30 11.64 3.89 2.89
N MET A 31 11.55 4.63 1.79
CA MET A 31 11.43 6.09 1.79
C MET A 31 10.01 6.56 1.44
N VAL A 32 9.15 5.68 0.94
CA VAL A 32 7.74 6.01 0.64
C VAL A 32 7.01 6.45 1.92
N GLY A 33 6.43 7.65 1.87
CA GLY A 33 5.73 8.28 2.99
C GLY A 33 6.34 9.65 3.32
N GLY A 34 6.36 10.00 4.60
CA GLY A 34 6.88 11.29 5.09
C GLY A 34 5.79 12.18 5.68
N ARG A 35 6.20 13.37 6.12
CA ARG A 35 5.28 14.36 6.71
C ARG A 35 4.63 15.20 5.61
N THR A 36 3.39 15.61 5.84
CA THR A 36 2.65 16.51 4.95
C THR A 36 1.95 17.59 5.75
N GLU A 37 1.89 18.80 5.22
CA GLU A 37 1.08 19.90 5.78
C GLU A 37 -0.33 19.91 5.19
N LYS A 38 -0.62 19.04 4.21
CA LYS A 38 -1.93 18.97 3.53
C LYS A 38 -3.02 18.31 4.37
N VAL A 39 -2.65 17.62 5.45
CA VAL A 39 -3.57 16.91 6.34
C VAL A 39 -3.52 17.61 7.70
N SER A 40 -4.61 18.27 8.07
CA SER A 40 -4.71 19.03 9.32
C SER A 40 -5.13 18.17 10.51
N SER A 41 -5.85 17.08 10.25
CA SER A 41 -6.37 16.18 11.28
C SER A 41 -6.53 14.78 10.70
N GLU A 42 -5.79 13.83 11.26
CA GLU A 42 -5.93 12.40 10.96
C GLU A 42 -5.87 11.60 12.25
N ARG A 43 -6.44 10.40 12.24
CA ARG A 43 -6.32 9.40 13.29
C ARG A 43 -5.53 8.22 12.75
N LEU A 44 -4.48 7.85 13.47
CA LEU A 44 -3.68 6.69 13.15
C LEU A 44 -4.26 5.45 13.83
N VAL A 45 -4.52 4.40 13.05
CA VAL A 45 -5.01 3.11 13.51
C VAL A 45 -4.11 2.00 12.98
N SER A 46 -3.67 1.13 13.88
CA SER A 46 -2.87 -0.06 13.54
C SER A 46 -3.77 -1.29 13.55
N PHE A 47 -3.71 -2.06 12.47
CA PHE A 47 -4.43 -3.32 12.31
C PHE A 47 -3.45 -4.47 12.18
N GLU A 48 -3.77 -5.59 12.83
CA GLU A 48 -3.07 -6.85 12.69
C GLU A 48 -4.05 -7.94 12.26
N PHE A 49 -3.63 -8.79 11.32
CA PHE A 49 -4.42 -9.95 10.90
C PHE A 49 -3.49 -11.09 10.48
N PRO A 50 -3.95 -12.36 10.57
CA PRO A 50 -3.18 -13.49 10.07
C PRO A 50 -2.89 -13.32 8.57
N GLU A 51 -1.63 -13.40 8.18
CA GLU A 51 -1.22 -13.24 6.78
C GLU A 51 -1.59 -14.50 5.99
N ARG A 52 -2.40 -14.33 4.94
CA ARG A 52 -2.86 -15.40 4.04
C ARG A 52 -3.03 -14.83 2.63
N PRO A 53 -2.96 -15.66 1.57
CA PRO A 53 -3.27 -15.20 0.22
C PRO A 53 -4.59 -14.44 0.17
N GLY A 54 -4.55 -13.19 -0.34
CA GLY A 54 -5.72 -12.32 -0.44
C GLY A 54 -6.09 -11.54 0.83
N ALA A 55 -5.33 -11.64 1.92
CA ALA A 55 -5.62 -10.95 3.18
C ALA A 55 -5.73 -9.42 3.00
N LEU A 56 -4.80 -8.82 2.25
CA LEU A 56 -4.84 -7.37 1.94
C LEU A 56 -6.10 -7.00 1.14
N SER A 57 -6.44 -7.74 0.07
CA SER A 57 -7.65 -7.46 -0.70
C SER A 57 -8.91 -7.57 0.15
N ARG A 58 -8.98 -8.59 1.02
CA ARG A 58 -10.06 -8.73 2.00
C ARG A 58 -10.11 -7.53 2.93
N PHE A 59 -8.98 -7.08 3.48
CA PHE A 59 -8.92 -5.89 4.32
C PHE A 59 -9.46 -4.65 3.59
N LEU A 60 -8.99 -4.39 2.37
CA LEU A 60 -9.44 -3.26 1.54
C LEU A 60 -10.95 -3.34 1.26
N ASN A 61 -11.50 -4.53 0.97
CA ASN A 61 -12.93 -4.72 0.72
C ASN A 61 -13.82 -4.53 1.96
N HIS A 62 -13.27 -4.65 3.17
CA HIS A 62 -14.00 -4.41 4.42
C HIS A 62 -13.81 -2.97 4.93
N MET A 63 -12.93 -2.18 4.32
CA MET A 63 -12.83 -0.76 4.63
C MET A 63 -14.05 -0.02 4.10
N ARG A 64 -14.53 0.92 4.90
CA ARG A 64 -15.66 1.76 4.57
C ARG A 64 -15.28 2.73 3.45
N ALA A 65 -16.09 2.79 2.40
CA ALA A 65 -15.86 3.67 1.25
C ALA A 65 -15.89 5.16 1.63
N GLU A 66 -16.51 5.50 2.77
CA GLU A 66 -16.60 6.88 3.26
C GLU A 66 -15.35 7.35 4.03
N TRP A 67 -14.35 6.49 4.23
CA TRP A 67 -13.11 6.86 4.91
C TRP A 67 -12.16 7.62 3.98
N ASN A 68 -11.79 8.82 4.39
CA ASN A 68 -10.76 9.60 3.72
C ASN A 68 -9.38 9.08 4.15
N ILE A 69 -8.82 8.14 3.38
CA ILE A 69 -7.52 7.56 3.70
C ILE A 69 -6.41 8.58 3.41
N THR A 70 -5.75 9.07 4.46
CA THR A 70 -4.62 10.02 4.38
C THR A 70 -3.27 9.30 4.33
N LEU A 71 -3.18 8.12 4.95
CA LEU A 71 -1.98 7.29 5.02
C LEU A 71 -2.35 5.82 4.91
N PHE A 72 -1.58 5.06 4.15
CA PHE A 72 -1.69 3.60 4.10
C PHE A 72 -0.29 2.99 4.02
N HIS A 73 0.14 2.33 5.10
CA HIS A 73 1.44 1.67 5.15
C HIS A 73 1.25 0.20 5.48
N TYR A 74 1.54 -0.65 4.49
CA TYR A 74 1.52 -2.10 4.60
C TYR A 74 2.87 -2.66 4.18
N ARG A 75 3.36 -3.65 4.93
CA ARG A 75 4.51 -4.44 4.54
C ARG A 75 4.30 -5.89 4.93
N ASN A 76 4.41 -6.77 3.95
CA ASN A 76 4.50 -8.19 4.22
C ASN A 76 5.90 -8.48 4.79
N HIS A 77 5.95 -8.85 6.07
CA HIS A 77 7.21 -9.13 6.78
C HIS A 77 7.58 -10.63 6.78
N GLY A 78 6.90 -11.47 6.00
CA GLY A 78 7.13 -12.92 6.01
C GLY A 78 6.82 -13.59 7.35
N ALA A 79 6.10 -12.89 8.22
CA ALA A 79 5.59 -13.39 9.49
C ALA A 79 4.16 -13.92 9.31
N ASP A 80 3.68 -14.70 10.27
CA ASP A 80 2.31 -15.24 10.28
C ASP A 80 1.22 -14.15 10.40
N TYR A 81 1.62 -12.89 10.58
CA TYR A 81 0.73 -11.73 10.73
C TYR A 81 1.14 -10.58 9.79
N GLY A 82 0.15 -10.02 9.10
CA GLY A 82 0.24 -8.76 8.38
C GLY A 82 -0.07 -7.59 9.32
N ARG A 83 0.69 -6.50 9.18
CA ARG A 83 0.46 -5.24 9.89
C ARG A 83 0.16 -4.12 8.90
N ILE A 84 -0.91 -3.37 9.14
CA ILE A 84 -1.27 -2.18 8.38
C ILE A 84 -1.40 -1.00 9.35
N LEU A 85 -0.73 0.10 9.03
CA LEU A 85 -0.98 1.40 9.64
C LEU A 85 -1.80 2.24 8.66
N VAL A 86 -2.95 2.75 9.13
CA VAL A 86 -3.86 3.59 8.34
C VAL A 86 -4.03 4.94 9.03
N GLY A 87 -3.97 6.02 8.26
CA GLY A 87 -4.44 7.36 8.63
C GLY A 87 -5.80 7.63 8.00
N ILE A 88 -6.77 8.08 8.82
CA ILE A 88 -8.16 8.39 8.44
C ILE A 88 -8.51 9.80 8.92
#